data_AF-A0A962WAM1-F1
#
_entry.id   AF-A0A962WAM1-F1
#
_cell.length_a   1.000
_cell.length_b   1.000
_cell.length_c   1.000
_cell.angle_alpha   90.00
_cell.angle_beta   90.00
_cell.angle_gamma   90.00
#
_symmetry.space_group_name_H-M   'P 1'
#
loop_
_entity.id
_entity.type
_entity.pdbx_description
1 polymer ?
#
loop_
_entity_poly.entity_id
_entity_poly.type
_entity_poly.pdbx_seq_one_letter_code
_entity_poly.pdbx_strand_id
1 'polypeptide(L)'
;MSEGILIGGNEAGQVSLNPKYANRHGLVAGATGTGKTVTLQCLAEGFSDLGVPVFLADVKGDISGISQAGTPHPRIDERVAKIGIEHYSQRGYPVAFWDVFGKQGTPVRSTISEMGPQLLARLLELNETQESVLTLVFEFADDEGMLLVDLADL
;
A
#
# COMPACT_ATOMS: atom_id res chain seq x y z
N MET A 1 -12.64 24.36 7.52
CA MET A 1 -11.18 24.25 7.51
C MET A 1 -10.88 22.81 7.14
N SER A 2 -10.36 22.51 5.95
CA SER A 2 -10.09 21.12 5.59
C SER A 2 -8.90 20.65 6.42
N GLU A 3 -9.13 19.73 7.36
CA GLU A 3 -8.09 19.06 8.12
C GLU A 3 -7.14 18.37 7.13
N GLY A 4 -5.92 18.91 7.04
CA GLY A 4 -4.87 18.32 6.22
C GLY A 4 -4.25 17.12 6.93
N ILE A 5 -3.65 16.21 6.18
CA ILE A 5 -2.86 15.12 6.75
C ILE A 5 -1.53 15.73 7.21
N LEU A 6 -1.27 15.77 8.52
CA LEU A 6 0.00 16.24 9.06
C LEU A 6 1.13 15.31 8.59
N ILE A 7 2.08 15.83 7.80
CA ILE A 7 3.23 15.06 7.29
C ILE A 7 4.54 15.35 8.02
N GLY A 8 4.57 16.42 8.81
CA GLY A 8 5.72 16.77 9.65
C GLY A 8 5.70 18.22 10.10
N GLY A 9 6.78 18.64 10.75
CA GLY A 9 6.95 20.01 11.20
C GLY A 9 8.26 20.21 11.96
N ASN A 10 8.50 21.44 12.39
CA ASN A 10 9.57 21.84 13.27
C ASN A 10 9.19 23.17 13.97
N GLU A 11 10.16 23.84 14.58
CA GLU A 11 9.97 25.14 15.25
C GLU A 11 9.43 26.25 14.33
N ALA A 12 9.58 26.13 13.01
CA ALA A 12 9.02 27.07 12.04
C ALA A 12 7.54 26.79 11.71
N GLY A 13 7.00 25.65 12.15
CA GLY A 13 5.60 25.29 12.00
C GLY A 13 5.37 23.87 11.47
N GLN A 14 4.09 23.53 11.36
CA GLN A 14 3.61 22.25 10.84
C GLN A 14 3.36 22.32 9.34
N VAL A 15 3.60 21.20 8.66
CA VAL A 15 3.35 21.00 7.24
C VAL A 15 2.32 19.89 7.08
N SER A 16 1.23 20.19 6.39
CA SER A 16 0.16 19.24 6.11
C SER A 16 -0.05 19.07 4.62
N LEU A 17 -0.34 17.83 4.20
CA LEU A 17 -0.81 17.49 2.87
C LEU A 17 -2.31 17.78 2.79
N ASN A 18 -2.72 18.61 1.82
CA ASN A 18 -4.14 18.75 1.51
C ASN A 18 -4.63 17.48 0.78
N PRO A 19 -5.65 16.77 1.28
CA PRO A 19 -6.12 15.51 0.70
C PRO A 19 -6.56 15.65 -0.77
N LYS A 20 -7.01 16.84 -1.21
CA LYS A 20 -7.35 17.09 -2.62
C LYS A 20 -6.18 16.87 -3.57
N TYR A 21 -4.94 17.04 -3.10
CA TYR A 21 -3.73 16.83 -3.89
C TYR A 21 -3.14 15.42 -3.73
N ALA A 22 -3.69 14.58 -2.87
CA ALA A 22 -3.24 13.20 -2.66
C ALA A 22 -3.59 12.25 -3.82
N ASN A 23 -4.36 12.71 -4.82
CA ASN A 23 -4.64 11.97 -6.04
C ASN A 23 -3.51 12.03 -7.08
N ARG A 24 -2.39 12.67 -6.76
CA ARG A 24 -1.18 12.70 -7.58
C ARG A 24 -0.15 11.73 -7.03
N HIS A 25 0.65 11.15 -7.92
CA HIS A 25 1.79 10.32 -7.51
C HIS A 25 2.80 11.17 -6.69
N GLY A 26 3.28 10.58 -5.60
CA GLY A 26 4.29 11.17 -4.73
C GLY A 26 5.48 10.23 -4.54
N LEU A 27 6.62 10.79 -4.15
CA LEU A 27 7.84 10.05 -3.89
C LEU A 27 8.36 10.38 -2.48
N VAL A 28 8.48 9.36 -1.63
CA VAL A 28 9.18 9.46 -0.35
C VAL A 28 10.57 8.86 -0.52
N ALA A 29 11.59 9.71 -0.59
CA ALA A 29 12.98 9.31 -0.77
C ALA A 29 13.85 9.74 0.42
N GLY A 30 14.90 8.97 0.70
CA GLY A 30 15.83 9.24 1.79
C GLY A 30 16.74 8.05 2.07
N ALA A 31 17.85 8.27 2.77
CA ALA A 31 18.76 7.19 3.18
C ALA A 31 18.12 6.26 4.22
N THR A 32 18.77 5.14 4.53
CA THR A 32 18.32 4.27 5.64
C THR A 32 18.37 5.04 6.95
N GLY A 33 17.33 4.89 7.79
CA GLY A 33 17.23 5.60 9.06
C GLY A 33 16.73 7.04 9.00
N THR A 34 16.41 7.59 7.82
CA THR A 34 15.91 8.97 7.69
C THR A 34 14.39 9.10 7.83
N GLY A 35 13.72 8.09 8.37
CA GLY A 35 12.27 8.15 8.68
C GLY A 35 11.32 7.86 7.52
N LYS A 36 11.77 7.26 6.40
CA LYS A 36 10.88 6.86 5.28
C LYS A 36 9.66 6.06 5.74
N THR A 37 9.89 5.04 6.56
CA THR A 37 8.83 4.19 7.14
C THR A 37 7.86 5.01 7.97
N VAL A 38 8.39 5.89 8.83
CA VAL A 38 7.56 6.77 9.69
C VAL A 38 6.73 7.73 8.83
N THR A 39 7.29 8.31 7.77
CA THR A 39 6.53 9.16 6.83
C THR A 39 5.39 8.38 6.16
N LEU A 40 5.65 7.15 5.70
CA LEU A 40 4.62 6.29 5.11
C LEU A 40 3.54 5.91 6.13
N GLN A 41 3.91 5.61 7.38
CA GLN A 41 2.97 5.36 8.47
C GLN A 41 2.09 6.59 8.73
N CYS A 42 2.67 7.79 8.94
CA CYS A 42 1.90 9.01 9.16
C CYS A 42 0.92 9.31 8.02
N LEU A 43 1.32 9.06 6.77
CA LEU A 43 0.42 9.19 5.63
C LEU A 43 -0.72 8.16 5.68
N ALA A 44 -0.41 6.88 5.93
CA ALA A 44 -1.41 5.82 6.00
C ALA A 44 -2.43 6.06 7.13
N GLU A 45 -1.94 6.45 8.30
CA GLU A 45 -2.73 6.87 9.46
C GLU A 45 -3.66 8.04 9.11
N GLY A 46 -3.10 9.11 8.54
CA GLY A 46 -3.86 10.30 8.19
C GLY A 46 -4.93 10.05 7.11
N PHE A 47 -4.66 9.18 6.13
CA PHE A 47 -5.71 8.75 5.19
C PHE A 47 -6.79 7.92 5.89
N SER A 48 -6.40 7.02 6.79
CA SER A 48 -7.33 6.20 7.56
C SER A 48 -8.25 7.06 8.44
N ASP A 49 -7.72 8.12 9.07
CA ASP A 49 -8.50 9.09 9.84
C ASP A 49 -9.56 9.83 9.00
N LEU A 50 -9.25 10.06 7.72
CA LEU A 50 -10.19 10.65 6.76
C LEU A 50 -11.16 9.61 6.16
N GLY A 51 -11.11 8.35 6.60
CA GLY A 51 -11.91 7.26 6.07
C GLY A 51 -11.48 6.79 4.67
N VAL A 52 -10.26 7.13 4.24
CA VAL A 52 -9.70 6.73 2.95
C VAL A 52 -8.91 5.43 3.12
N PRO A 53 -9.27 4.34 2.43
CA PRO A 53 -8.53 3.09 2.51
C PRO A 53 -7.16 3.22 1.85
N VAL A 54 -6.13 2.67 2.50
CA VAL A 54 -4.75 2.66 2.01
C VAL A 54 -4.32 1.23 1.75
N PHE A 55 -3.93 0.95 0.51
CA PHE A 55 -3.28 -0.30 0.15
C PHE A 55 -1.77 -0.09 0.17
N LEU A 56 -1.06 -0.94 0.92
CA LEU A 56 0.38 -0.81 1.11
C LEU A 56 1.07 -2.17 0.99
N ALA A 57 2.10 -2.24 0.15
CA ALA A 57 2.99 -3.39 0.05
C ALA A 57 4.14 -3.24 1.07
N ASP A 58 4.07 -4.01 2.16
CA ASP A 58 5.08 -3.97 3.22
C ASP A 58 6.09 -5.12 3.07
N VAL A 59 7.09 -4.91 2.21
CA VAL A 59 8.11 -5.94 1.90
C VAL A 59 8.99 -6.27 3.11
N LYS A 60 9.19 -5.32 4.04
CA LYS A 60 10.08 -5.49 5.20
C LYS A 60 9.33 -5.83 6.50
N GLY A 61 8.02 -5.64 6.54
CA GLY A 61 7.22 -5.79 7.75
C GLY A 61 7.28 -4.58 8.67
N ASP A 62 7.93 -3.49 8.26
CA ASP A 62 8.19 -2.32 9.11
C ASP A 62 6.92 -1.45 9.34
N ILE A 63 5.88 -1.64 8.53
CA ILE A 63 4.64 -0.82 8.56
C ILE A 63 3.48 -1.58 9.20
N SER A 64 3.47 -2.91 9.11
CA SER A 64 2.45 -3.81 9.69
C SER A 64 2.10 -3.54 11.16
N GLY A 65 3.07 -3.01 11.93
CA GLY A 65 2.90 -2.62 13.34
C GLY A 65 1.86 -1.52 13.58
N ILE A 66 1.43 -0.77 12.55
CA ILE A 66 0.38 0.26 12.63
C ILE A 66 -0.96 -0.29 13.15
N SER A 67 -1.17 -1.61 13.09
CA SER A 67 -2.35 -2.28 13.67
C SER A 67 -2.40 -2.24 15.20
N GLN A 68 -1.26 -2.03 15.85
CA GLN A 68 -1.12 -2.04 17.31
C GLN A 68 -0.89 -0.64 17.85
N ALA A 69 -1.35 -0.37 19.07
CA ALA A 69 -0.95 0.83 19.78
C ALA A 69 0.55 0.74 20.12
N GLY A 70 1.29 1.80 19.81
CA GLY A 70 2.70 1.89 20.19
C GLY A 70 2.88 2.08 21.71
N THR A 71 4.11 1.86 22.18
CA THR A 71 4.50 2.14 23.56
C THR A 71 5.13 3.53 23.67
N PRO A 72 4.96 4.25 24.79
CA PRO A 72 5.67 5.51 25.03
C PRO A 72 7.18 5.36 24.83
N HIS A 73 7.79 6.32 24.13
CA HIS A 73 9.21 6.27 23.81
C HIS A 73 9.78 7.70 23.83
N PRO A 74 10.84 7.99 24.64
CA PRO A 74 11.32 9.36 24.86
C PRO A 74 11.60 10.14 23.57
N ARG A 75 12.24 9.51 22.58
CA ARG A 75 12.52 10.16 21.27
C ARG A 75 11.27 10.54 20.46
N ILE A 76 10.17 9.79 20.62
CA ILE A 76 8.90 10.09 19.96
C ILE A 76 8.25 11.26 20.69
N ASP A 77 8.20 11.20 22.02
CA ASP A 77 7.59 12.24 22.85
C ASP A 77 8.29 13.59 22.67
N GLU A 78 9.63 13.62 22.65
CA GLU A 78 10.43 14.80 22.32
C GLU A 78 10.09 15.36 20.94
N ARG A 79 9.87 14.49 19.94
CA ARG A 79 9.59 14.91 18.56
C ARG A 79 8.17 15.42 18.41
N VAL A 80 7.19 14.77 19.04
CA VAL A 80 5.79 15.22 19.14
C VAL A 80 5.73 16.61 19.76
N ALA A 81 6.43 16.82 20.88
CA ALA A 81 6.53 18.12 21.53
C ALA A 81 7.22 19.17 20.63
N LYS A 82 8.31 18.81 19.96
CA LYS A 82 9.03 19.71 19.05
C LYS A 82 8.21 20.16 17.83
N ILE A 83 7.36 19.26 17.31
CA ILE A 83 6.46 19.57 16.19
C ILE A 83 5.20 20.32 16.66
N GLY A 84 4.90 20.27 17.97
CA GLY A 84 3.69 20.85 18.55
C GLY A 84 2.44 20.05 18.19
N ILE A 85 2.54 18.71 18.11
CA ILE A 85 1.39 17.86 17.81
C ILE A 85 0.51 17.78 19.06
N GLU A 86 -0.66 18.41 19.00
CA GLU A 86 -1.65 18.36 20.07
C GLU A 86 -2.42 17.03 20.04
N HIS A 87 -2.84 16.57 21.22
CA HIS A 87 -3.66 15.35 21.38
C HIS A 87 -3.04 14.07 20.78
N TYR A 88 -1.71 14.00 20.66
CA TYR A 88 -1.04 12.79 20.23
C TYR A 88 -1.32 11.62 21.19
N SER A 89 -1.84 10.52 20.67
CA SER A 89 -2.09 9.30 21.42
C SER A 89 -1.56 8.10 20.64
N GLN A 90 -0.85 7.22 21.33
CA GLN A 90 -0.48 5.92 20.77
C GLN A 90 -1.75 5.08 20.57
N ARG A 91 -2.08 4.74 19.33
CA ARG A 91 -3.26 3.92 18.98
C ARG A 91 -2.96 3.04 17.77
N GLY A 92 -3.69 1.93 17.66
CA GLY A 92 -3.68 1.11 16.45
C GLY A 92 -4.73 1.59 15.45
N TYR A 93 -4.51 1.27 14.18
CA TYR A 93 -5.44 1.52 13.08
C TYR A 93 -6.06 0.21 12.54
N PRO A 94 -7.23 0.28 11.89
CA PRO A 94 -7.82 -0.89 11.25
C PRO A 94 -6.92 -1.37 10.11
N VAL A 95 -6.43 -2.61 10.21
CA VAL A 95 -5.56 -3.23 9.21
C VAL A 95 -6.10 -4.60 8.83
N ALA A 96 -6.17 -4.87 7.53
CA ALA A 96 -6.40 -6.19 7.00
C ALA A 96 -5.11 -6.67 6.32
N PHE A 97 -4.51 -7.74 6.84
CA PHE A 97 -3.33 -8.35 6.21
C PHE A 97 -3.76 -9.20 5.03
N TRP A 98 -3.13 -8.97 3.88
CA TRP A 98 -3.33 -9.74 2.66
C TRP A 98 -2.09 -10.63 2.48
N ASP A 99 -2.32 -11.92 2.29
CA ASP A 99 -1.26 -12.91 2.16
C ASP A 99 -1.42 -13.67 0.83
N VAL A 100 -0.39 -13.57 0.00
CA VAL A 100 -0.31 -14.27 -1.30
C VAL A 100 -0.24 -15.79 -1.10
N PHE A 101 0.35 -16.25 0.00
CA PHE A 101 0.45 -17.68 0.32
C PHE A 101 -0.72 -18.20 1.16
N GLY A 102 -1.62 -17.32 1.62
CA GLY A 102 -2.82 -17.67 2.39
C GLY A 102 -2.55 -18.33 3.75
N LYS A 103 -1.41 -18.04 4.40
CA LYS A 103 -1.00 -18.63 5.68
C LYS A 103 -1.24 -17.72 6.90
N GLN A 104 -0.97 -16.43 6.76
CA GLN A 104 -0.88 -15.47 7.87
C GLN A 104 -1.89 -14.33 7.76
N GLY A 105 -2.67 -14.27 6.67
CA GLY A 105 -3.63 -13.21 6.41
C GLY A 105 -4.75 -13.65 5.48
N THR A 106 -5.52 -12.66 5.04
CA THR A 106 -6.58 -12.85 4.04
C THR A 106 -5.93 -13.34 2.74
N PRO A 107 -6.31 -14.52 2.23
CA PRO A 107 -5.71 -15.04 1.01
C PRO A 107 -6.03 -14.11 -0.15
N VAL A 108 -5.00 -13.63 -0.84
CA VAL A 108 -5.20 -12.95 -2.11
C VAL A 108 -5.66 -13.99 -3.12
N ARG A 109 -6.84 -13.80 -3.70
CA ARG A 109 -7.39 -14.65 -4.75
C ARG A 109 -7.39 -13.86 -6.05
N SER A 110 -6.83 -14.47 -7.09
CA SER A 110 -6.91 -14.01 -8.46
C SER A 110 -6.99 -15.24 -9.36
N THR A 111 -7.74 -15.19 -10.45
CA THR A 111 -7.72 -16.21 -11.50
C THR A 111 -6.83 -15.79 -12.66
N ILE A 112 -6.45 -16.75 -13.52
CA ILE A 112 -5.75 -16.46 -14.79
C ILE A 112 -6.60 -15.54 -15.67
N SER A 113 -7.90 -15.77 -15.76
CA SER A 113 -8.85 -14.88 -16.44
C SER A 113 -8.84 -13.45 -15.90
N GLU A 114 -8.77 -13.25 -14.57
CA GLU A 114 -8.72 -11.91 -13.96
C GLU A 114 -7.39 -11.18 -14.22
N MET A 115 -6.28 -11.91 -14.35
CA MET A 115 -4.98 -11.31 -14.68
C MET A 115 -4.92 -10.85 -16.14
N GLY A 116 -5.48 -11.66 -17.05
CA GLY A 116 -5.47 -11.38 -18.48
C GLY A 116 -4.13 -11.64 -19.17
N PRO A 117 -4.11 -11.71 -20.51
CA PRO A 117 -2.93 -12.14 -21.26
C PRO A 117 -1.78 -11.13 -21.18
N GLN A 118 -2.07 -9.81 -21.14
CA GLN A 118 -1.01 -8.80 -21.13
C GLN A 118 -0.26 -8.74 -19.80
N LEU A 119 -0.95 -8.87 -18.66
CA LEU A 119 -0.29 -8.89 -17.36
C LEU A 119 0.54 -10.16 -17.18
N LEU A 120 -0.01 -11.31 -17.57
CA LEU A 120 0.69 -12.59 -17.53
C LEU A 120 1.92 -12.60 -18.43
N ALA A 121 1.82 -12.08 -19.67
CA ALA A 121 2.95 -11.97 -20.57
C ALA A 121 4.09 -11.15 -19.96
N ARG A 122 3.78 -10.03 -19.30
CA ARG A 122 4.78 -9.20 -18.60
C ARG A 122 5.38 -9.90 -17.39
N LEU A 123 4.58 -10.61 -16.60
CA LEU A 123 5.05 -11.34 -15.42
C LEU A 123 5.97 -12.51 -15.77
N LEU A 124 5.69 -13.19 -16.89
CA LEU A 124 6.46 -14.33 -17.39
C LEU A 124 7.59 -13.91 -18.35
N GLU A 125 7.76 -12.60 -18.57
CA GLU A 125 8.76 -12.03 -19.49
C GLU A 125 8.69 -12.67 -20.91
N LEU A 126 7.47 -12.86 -21.41
CA LEU A 126 7.23 -13.47 -22.72
C LEU A 126 7.73 -12.58 -23.86
N ASN A 127 8.21 -13.21 -24.93
CA ASN A 127 8.48 -12.50 -26.17
C ASN A 127 7.18 -12.24 -26.96
N GLU A 128 7.26 -11.42 -28.01
CA GLU A 128 6.12 -11.00 -28.84
C GLU A 128 5.32 -12.18 -29.40
N THR A 129 6.01 -13.25 -29.84
CA THR A 129 5.35 -14.46 -30.34
C THR A 129 4.58 -15.18 -29.24
N GLN A 130 5.19 -15.33 -28.05
CA GLN A 130 4.57 -15.99 -26.90
C GLN A 130 3.37 -15.18 -26.35
N GLU A 131 3.48 -13.85 -26.28
CA GLU A 131 2.38 -12.96 -25.91
C GLU A 131 1.22 -13.06 -26.90
N SER A 132 1.52 -13.14 -28.21
CA SER A 132 0.50 -13.31 -29.26
C SER A 132 -0.24 -14.64 -29.11
N VAL A 133 0.49 -15.73 -28.87
CA VAL A 133 -0.11 -17.05 -28.61
C VAL A 133 -0.96 -17.04 -27.35
N LEU A 134 -0.47 -16.45 -26.25
CA LEU A 134 -1.23 -16.34 -25.00
C LEU A 134 -2.51 -15.53 -25.20
N THR A 135 -2.46 -14.45 -25.97
CA THR A 135 -3.64 -13.63 -26.30
C THR A 135 -4.70 -14.44 -27.04
N LEU A 136 -4.30 -15.27 -28.02
CA LEU A 136 -5.21 -16.15 -28.75
C LEU A 136 -5.84 -17.23 -27.86
N VAL A 137 -5.10 -17.77 -26.89
CA VAL A 137 -5.64 -18.74 -25.91
C VAL A 137 -6.74 -18.10 -25.07
N PHE A 138 -6.52 -16.87 -24.61
CA PHE A 138 -7.54 -16.11 -23.86
C PHE A 138 -8.77 -15.78 -24.71
N GLU A 139 -8.58 -15.33 -25.95
CA GLU A 139 -9.68 -15.04 -26.88
C GLU A 139 -10.53 -16.29 -27.15
N PHE A 140 -9.89 -17.44 -27.40
CA PHE A 140 -10.59 -18.72 -27.56
C PHE A 140 -11.35 -19.14 -26.30
N ALA A 141 -10.75 -18.97 -25.12
CA ALA A 141 -11.42 -19.29 -23.86
C ALA A 141 -12.66 -18.41 -23.62
N ASP A 142 -12.57 -17.11 -23.93
CA ASP A 142 -13.70 -16.19 -23.83
C ASP A 142 -14.83 -16.55 -24.82
N ASP A 143 -14.49 -16.88 -26.07
CA ASP A 143 -15.46 -17.28 -27.10
C ASP A 143 -16.22 -18.56 -26.73
N GLU A 144 -15.55 -19.53 -26.11
CA GLU A 144 -16.13 -20.79 -25.67
C GLU A 144 -16.72 -20.73 -24.25
N GLY A 145 -16.64 -19.58 -23.58
CA GLY A 145 -17.13 -19.41 -22.20
C GLY A 145 -16.38 -20.23 -21.16
N MET A 146 -15.10 -20.53 -21.40
CA MET A 146 -14.23 -21.28 -20.51
C MET A 146 -13.54 -20.35 -19.53
N LEU A 147 -13.69 -20.61 -18.23
CA LEU A 147 -12.97 -19.87 -17.19
C LEU A 147 -11.58 -20.46 -17.00
N LEU A 148 -10.54 -19.65 -17.19
CA LEU A 148 -9.15 -20.01 -16.87
C LEU A 148 -8.89 -19.67 -15.41
N VAL A 149 -8.82 -20.70 -14.56
CA VAL A 149 -8.72 -20.55 -13.11
C VAL A 149 -7.25 -20.52 -12.68
N ASP A 150 -6.45 -21.48 -13.16
CA ASP A 150 -5.04 -21.62 -12.79
C ASP A 150 -4.13 -21.88 -14.00
N LEU A 151 -2.82 -22.00 -13.76
CA LEU A 151 -1.83 -22.17 -14.82
C LEU A 151 -1.95 -23.50 -15.57
N ALA A 152 -2.62 -24.51 -15.02
CA ALA A 152 -2.83 -25.78 -15.72
C ALA A 152 -3.94 -25.68 -16.79
N ASP A 153 -4.74 -24.62 -16.76
CA ASP A 153 -5.74 -24.32 -17.79
C ASP A 153 -5.12 -23.64 -19.03
N LEU A 154 -3.85 -23.22 -18.98
CA LEU A 154 -3.07 -22.62 -20.09
C LEU A 154 -2.22 -23.66 -20.83
#